data_AF-A0A7H4PJF6-F1
#
_entry.id   AF-A0A7H4PJF6-F1
#
_cell.length_a   1.000
_cell.length_b   1.000
_cell.length_c   1.000
_cell.angle_alpha   90.00
_cell.angle_beta   90.00
_cell.angle_gamma   90.00
#
_symmetry.space_group_name_H-M   'P 1'
#
loop_
_entity.id
_entity.type
_entity.pdbx_description
1 polymer ?
#
loop_
_entity_poly.entity_id
_entity_poly.type
_entity_poly.pdbx_seq_one_letter_code
_entity_poly.pdbx_strand_id
1 'polypeptide(L)'
;MMSGLPGGGPDDKIPNWITSTVSWPDYMPGVIDYQWNEVAIPWWQAFTRHAAEYGIEQIALEEFPSQLVYNPSTLLRLREAVGDIIGMNLDPSHLIAMGADPIAAARKLEGVIYHVHGKDARIERGLADVDGLLEYQPVTQTKTRTWNYVAVGCGQDLKWWKEFFSVLRMTGYNGYVSLEMEDLTMSVEAGLRTSIDALNATLSQ
;
A
#
# COMPACT_ATOMS: atom_id res chain seq x y z
N MET A 1 -7.51 -6.11 -2.71
CA MET A 1 -7.03 -7.42 -2.20
C MET A 1 -5.51 -7.39 -2.13
N MET A 2 -4.88 -8.34 -1.41
CA MET A 2 -3.43 -8.40 -1.30
C MET A 2 -2.79 -9.21 -2.44
N SER A 3 -1.53 -8.92 -2.79
CA SER A 3 -0.82 -9.62 -3.88
C SER A 3 -0.32 -11.01 -3.50
N GLY A 4 -0.23 -11.30 -2.20
CA GLY A 4 0.55 -12.41 -1.66
C GLY A 4 2.05 -12.08 -1.68
N LEU A 5 2.85 -12.95 -1.06
CA LEU A 5 4.30 -12.86 -1.00
C LEU A 5 4.92 -14.26 -1.01
N PRO A 6 5.48 -14.73 -2.14
CA PRO A 6 6.13 -16.03 -2.22
C PRO A 6 7.30 -16.19 -1.25
N GLY A 7 7.58 -17.42 -0.83
CA GLY A 7 8.78 -17.75 -0.06
C GLY A 7 10.07 -17.33 -0.77
N GLY A 8 11.17 -17.19 -0.04
CA GLY A 8 12.45 -16.77 -0.63
C GLY A 8 13.16 -17.84 -1.48
N GLY A 9 12.60 -19.06 -1.53
CA GLY A 9 13.09 -20.19 -2.31
C GLY A 9 12.10 -21.37 -2.23
N PRO A 10 12.34 -22.47 -2.95
CA PRO A 10 11.42 -23.62 -3.02
C PRO A 10 11.21 -24.32 -1.68
N ASP A 11 12.18 -24.25 -0.77
CA ASP A 11 12.09 -24.81 0.59
C ASP A 11 11.58 -23.80 1.64
N ASP A 12 11.34 -22.54 1.25
CA ASP A 12 10.90 -21.43 2.12
C ASP A 12 11.75 -21.23 3.40
N LYS A 13 13.08 -21.31 3.27
CA LYS A 13 14.04 -21.15 4.38
C LYS A 13 14.63 -19.74 4.50
N ILE A 14 14.23 -18.83 3.62
CA ILE A 14 14.74 -17.47 3.52
C ILE A 14 13.58 -16.52 3.85
N PRO A 15 13.77 -15.47 4.67
CA PRO A 15 12.75 -14.47 4.90
C PRO A 15 12.16 -13.98 3.57
N ASN A 16 10.84 -13.98 3.43
CA ASN A 16 10.20 -13.67 2.16
C ASN A 16 10.06 -12.16 1.92
N TRP A 17 9.96 -11.36 2.97
CA TRP A 17 9.88 -9.91 2.86
C TRP A 17 11.27 -9.27 2.87
N ILE A 18 11.81 -9.01 1.67
CA ILE A 18 13.17 -8.52 1.49
C ILE A 18 13.19 -6.99 1.41
N THR A 19 13.65 -6.35 2.48
CA THR A 19 13.88 -4.90 2.56
C THR A 19 15.37 -4.53 2.69
N SER A 20 16.26 -5.52 2.64
CA SER A 20 17.71 -5.37 2.64
C SER A 20 18.31 -5.51 1.24
N THR A 21 19.61 -5.24 1.11
CA THR A 21 20.34 -5.56 -0.12
C THR A 21 20.34 -7.07 -0.37
N VAL A 22 20.11 -7.47 -1.63
CA VAL A 22 20.17 -8.89 -2.05
C VAL A 22 21.58 -9.39 -2.30
N SER A 23 22.58 -8.50 -2.20
CA SER A 23 23.99 -8.84 -2.40
C SER A 23 24.63 -9.49 -1.17
N TRP A 24 23.91 -9.58 -0.05
CA TRP A 24 24.39 -10.16 1.20
C TRP A 24 23.22 -10.55 2.11
N PRO A 25 23.31 -11.67 2.86
CA PRO A 25 24.36 -12.69 2.83
C PRO A 25 24.25 -13.61 1.60
N ASP A 26 25.16 -14.59 1.46
CA ASP A 26 25.32 -15.43 0.26
C ASP A 26 24.06 -16.22 -0.17
N TYR A 27 23.05 -16.32 0.70
CA TYR A 27 21.76 -16.95 0.37
C TYR A 27 20.75 -15.99 -0.30
N MET A 28 21.03 -14.69 -0.35
CA MET A 28 20.12 -13.67 -0.90
C MET A 28 20.15 -13.53 -2.43
N PRO A 29 21.28 -13.72 -3.14
CA PRO A 29 21.29 -13.67 -4.59
C PRO A 29 20.27 -14.67 -5.18
N GLY A 30 19.44 -14.21 -6.12
CA GLY A 30 18.42 -15.02 -6.77
C GLY A 30 17.06 -15.07 -6.06
N VAL A 31 16.95 -14.66 -4.79
CA VAL A 31 15.68 -14.70 -4.03
C VAL A 31 14.56 -13.91 -4.72
N ILE A 32 14.85 -12.68 -5.15
CA ILE A 32 13.88 -11.84 -5.87
C ILE A 32 13.52 -12.43 -7.23
N ASP A 33 14.47 -13.10 -7.89
CA ASP A 33 14.23 -13.74 -9.19
C ASP A 33 13.26 -14.92 -9.03
N TYR A 34 13.52 -15.78 -8.05
CA TYR A 34 12.63 -16.89 -7.68
C TYR A 34 11.22 -16.39 -7.35
N GLN A 35 11.10 -15.41 -6.45
CA GLN A 35 9.79 -14.87 -6.04
C GLN A 35 8.99 -14.35 -7.23
N TRP A 36 9.62 -13.56 -8.10
CA TRP A 36 8.93 -12.93 -9.21
C TRP A 36 8.69 -13.87 -10.40
N ASN A 37 9.75 -14.51 -10.89
CA ASN A 37 9.74 -15.17 -12.19
C ASN A 37 9.34 -16.64 -12.09
N GLU A 38 9.67 -17.33 -11.00
CA GLU A 38 9.31 -18.74 -10.82
C GLU A 38 7.94 -18.93 -10.17
N VAL A 39 7.54 -18.02 -9.27
CA VAL A 39 6.29 -18.19 -8.50
C VAL A 39 5.22 -17.16 -8.89
N ALA A 40 5.47 -15.87 -8.65
CA ALA A 40 4.42 -14.87 -8.69
C ALA A 40 3.85 -14.63 -10.09
N ILE A 41 4.70 -14.38 -11.10
CA ILE A 41 4.24 -14.06 -12.46
C ILE A 41 3.44 -15.23 -13.05
N PRO A 42 3.92 -16.50 -13.01
CA PRO A 42 3.13 -17.64 -13.50
C PRO A 42 1.77 -17.76 -12.82
N TRP A 43 1.73 -17.58 -11.49
CA TRP A 43 0.49 -17.64 -10.72
C TRP A 43 -0.47 -16.52 -11.11
N TRP A 44 0.00 -15.26 -11.17
CA TRP A 44 -0.84 -14.10 -11.50
C TRP A 44 -1.34 -14.14 -12.94
N GLN A 45 -0.53 -14.63 -13.88
CA GLN A 45 -0.98 -14.85 -15.26
C GLN A 45 -2.10 -15.90 -15.33
N ALA A 46 -2.00 -16.99 -14.56
CA ALA A 46 -3.07 -17.99 -14.49
C ALA A 46 -4.33 -17.42 -13.81
N PHE A 47 -4.16 -16.74 -12.69
CA PHE A 47 -5.25 -16.16 -11.91
C PHE A 47 -6.03 -15.10 -12.70
N THR A 48 -5.33 -14.22 -13.42
CA THR A 48 -5.98 -13.16 -14.20
C THR A 48 -6.70 -13.67 -15.43
N ARG A 49 -6.17 -14.69 -16.13
CA ARG A 49 -6.92 -15.39 -17.17
C ARG A 49 -8.20 -16.00 -16.62
N HIS A 50 -8.09 -16.70 -15.49
CA HIS A 50 -9.26 -17.26 -14.81
C HIS A 50 -10.26 -16.15 -14.42
N ALA A 51 -9.82 -15.05 -13.81
CA ALA A 51 -10.70 -13.96 -13.44
C ALA A 51 -11.43 -13.34 -14.66
N ALA A 52 -10.72 -13.17 -15.78
CA ALA A 52 -11.28 -12.67 -17.03
C ALA A 52 -12.35 -13.61 -17.63
N GLU A 53 -12.21 -14.93 -17.48
CA GLU A 53 -13.24 -15.91 -17.89
C GLU A 53 -14.57 -15.71 -17.14
N TYR A 54 -14.53 -15.12 -15.95
CA TYR A 54 -15.70 -14.79 -15.13
C TYR A 54 -16.12 -13.31 -15.25
N GLY A 55 -15.60 -12.57 -16.23
CA GLY A 55 -15.98 -11.19 -16.50
C GLY A 55 -15.38 -10.17 -15.54
N ILE A 56 -14.32 -10.51 -14.80
CA ILE A 56 -13.57 -9.53 -14.01
C ILE A 56 -12.67 -8.74 -14.95
N GLU A 57 -12.90 -7.43 -15.01
CA GLU A 57 -12.14 -6.51 -15.87
C GLU A 57 -10.99 -5.82 -15.12
N GLN A 58 -11.10 -5.70 -13.78
CA GLN A 58 -10.14 -4.99 -12.94
C GLN A 58 -9.96 -5.69 -11.59
N ILE A 59 -8.70 -5.78 -11.16
CA ILE A 59 -8.28 -6.25 -9.85
C ILE A 59 -7.40 -5.16 -9.24
N ALA A 60 -7.86 -4.60 -8.13
CA ALA A 60 -7.12 -3.60 -7.37
C ALA A 60 -6.30 -4.28 -6.26
N LEU A 61 -4.97 -4.29 -6.44
CA LEU A 61 -4.01 -4.76 -5.45
C LEU A 61 -3.66 -3.64 -4.50
N GLU A 62 -3.84 -3.88 -3.21
CA GLU A 62 -3.48 -2.94 -2.17
C GLU A 62 -2.00 -3.07 -1.86
N GLU A 63 -1.26 -1.97 -1.99
CA GLU A 63 0.12 -1.97 -1.56
C GLU A 63 0.20 -2.03 -0.04
N PHE A 64 0.91 -3.03 0.48
CA PHE A 64 0.98 -3.27 1.92
C PHE A 64 2.37 -3.82 2.30
N PRO A 65 2.92 -3.49 3.48
CA PRO A 65 4.15 -4.12 3.96
C PRO A 65 4.02 -5.65 4.01
N SER A 66 5.07 -6.40 3.70
CA SER A 66 5.00 -7.87 3.61
C SER A 66 4.13 -8.41 2.45
N GLN A 67 3.95 -7.63 1.37
CA GLN A 67 3.36 -8.09 0.11
C GLN A 67 4.36 -7.95 -1.04
N LEU A 68 4.21 -8.76 -2.09
CA LEU A 68 5.01 -8.64 -3.32
C LEU A 68 4.78 -7.27 -4.00
N VAL A 69 3.53 -6.82 -4.04
CA VAL A 69 3.14 -5.46 -4.42
C VAL A 69 3.01 -4.64 -3.16
N TYR A 70 4.01 -3.80 -2.92
CA TYR A 70 4.12 -2.94 -1.74
C TYR A 70 4.42 -1.48 -2.10
N ASN A 71 4.64 -1.19 -3.38
CA ASN A 71 4.84 0.18 -3.87
C ASN A 71 4.49 0.28 -5.37
N PRO A 72 4.49 1.50 -5.94
CA PRO A 72 4.20 1.68 -7.36
C PRO A 72 5.12 0.89 -8.31
N SER A 73 6.41 0.77 -8.00
CA SER A 73 7.36 0.09 -8.87
C SER A 73 7.08 -1.41 -8.95
N THR A 74 6.73 -2.04 -7.83
CA THR A 74 6.40 -3.46 -7.81
C THR A 74 5.05 -3.76 -8.42
N LEU A 75 4.05 -2.89 -8.25
CA LEU A 75 2.80 -2.99 -9.01
C LEU A 75 3.06 -2.95 -10.51
N LEU A 76 3.79 -1.95 -10.99
CA LEU A 76 4.04 -1.78 -12.43
C LEU A 76 4.82 -2.97 -13.01
N ARG A 77 5.77 -3.54 -12.26
CA ARG A 77 6.45 -4.79 -12.64
C ARG A 77 5.49 -5.96 -12.81
N LEU A 78 4.55 -6.14 -11.88
CA LEU A 78 3.55 -7.20 -12.00
C LEU A 78 2.61 -6.96 -13.18
N ARG A 79 2.12 -5.72 -13.33
CA ARG A 79 1.23 -5.31 -14.41
C ARG A 79 1.89 -5.52 -15.78
N GLU A 80 3.18 -5.20 -15.94
CA GLU A 80 3.92 -5.44 -17.18
C GLU A 80 3.90 -6.92 -17.60
N ALA A 81 4.00 -7.84 -16.63
CA ALA A 81 4.03 -9.27 -16.89
C ALA A 81 2.64 -9.90 -17.06
N VAL A 82 1.60 -9.29 -16.52
CA VAL A 82 0.26 -9.89 -16.35
C VAL A 82 -0.82 -9.21 -17.19
N GLY A 83 -0.68 -7.91 -17.45
CA GLY A 83 -1.59 -7.11 -18.26
C GLY A 83 -2.48 -6.17 -17.46
N ASP A 84 -3.34 -5.46 -18.20
CA ASP A 84 -4.05 -4.29 -17.71
C ASP A 84 -5.10 -4.55 -16.64
N ILE A 85 -5.52 -5.80 -16.45
CA ILE A 85 -6.45 -6.19 -15.38
C ILE A 85 -5.91 -5.86 -13.97
N ILE A 86 -4.58 -5.74 -13.78
CA ILE A 86 -3.95 -5.45 -12.48
C ILE A 86 -3.72 -3.95 -12.30
N GLY A 87 -4.42 -3.32 -11.36
CA GLY A 87 -4.18 -1.95 -10.92
C GLY A 87 -4.01 -1.83 -9.41
N MET A 88 -3.80 -0.59 -8.93
CA MET A 88 -3.60 -0.31 -7.51
C MET A 88 -4.94 -0.06 -6.80
N ASN A 89 -5.08 -0.60 -5.59
CA ASN A 89 -5.88 0.00 -4.54
C ASN A 89 -4.94 0.90 -3.71
N LEU A 90 -4.85 2.19 -4.05
CA LEU A 90 -3.89 3.09 -3.41
C LEU A 90 -4.36 3.43 -2.00
N ASP A 91 -3.58 3.01 -1.00
CA ASP A 91 -3.75 3.33 0.40
C ASP A 91 -2.57 4.19 0.88
N PRO A 92 -2.79 5.51 1.04
CA PRO A 92 -1.68 6.42 1.35
C PRO A 92 -1.01 6.09 2.70
N SER A 93 -1.69 5.43 3.63
CA SER A 93 -1.15 5.15 4.96
C SER A 93 0.02 4.18 4.93
N HIS A 94 0.00 3.16 4.05
CA HIS A 94 1.09 2.19 3.92
C HIS A 94 2.34 2.84 3.33
N LEU A 95 2.18 3.69 2.32
CA LEU A 95 3.28 4.43 1.73
C LEU A 95 3.90 5.41 2.72
N ILE A 96 3.09 6.14 3.50
CA ILE A 96 3.57 7.01 4.58
C ILE A 96 4.38 6.20 5.60
N ALA A 97 3.85 5.06 6.06
CA ALA A 97 4.53 4.17 7.01
C ALA A 97 5.87 3.62 6.45
N MET A 98 5.98 3.42 5.14
CA MET A 98 7.21 3.01 4.47
C MET A 98 8.15 4.18 4.09
N GLY A 99 7.78 5.43 4.42
CA GLY A 99 8.58 6.62 4.14
C GLY A 99 8.49 7.15 2.72
N ALA A 100 7.49 6.71 1.95
CA ALA A 100 7.19 7.20 0.61
C ALA A 100 6.17 8.35 0.66
N ASP A 101 6.11 9.14 -0.41
CA ASP A 101 5.10 10.17 -0.61
C ASP A 101 3.93 9.61 -1.47
N PRO A 102 2.72 9.47 -0.91
CA PRO A 102 1.55 9.00 -1.67
C PRO A 102 1.15 9.90 -2.84
N ILE A 103 1.41 11.21 -2.78
CA ILE A 103 1.09 12.13 -3.88
C ILE A 103 2.01 11.86 -5.07
N ALA A 104 3.32 11.67 -4.80
CA ALA A 104 4.27 11.26 -5.82
C ALA A 104 3.94 9.87 -6.40
N ALA A 105 3.52 8.93 -5.54
CA ALA A 105 3.05 7.62 -5.97
C ALA A 105 1.84 7.71 -6.91
N ALA A 106 0.84 8.53 -6.57
CA ALA A 106 -0.33 8.76 -7.40
C ALA A 106 0.01 9.29 -8.80
N ARG A 107 1.04 10.14 -8.91
CA ARG A 107 1.56 10.60 -10.21
C ARG A 107 2.23 9.49 -11.01
N LYS A 108 3.03 8.65 -10.35
CA LYS A 108 3.67 7.50 -10.99
C LYS A 108 2.67 6.44 -11.46
N LEU A 109 1.50 6.38 -10.81
CA LEU A 109 0.43 5.43 -11.07
C LEU A 109 -0.68 6.00 -11.98
N GLU A 110 -0.38 7.01 -12.80
CA GLU A 110 -1.33 7.57 -13.75
C GLU A 110 -1.96 6.48 -14.63
N GLY A 111 -3.31 6.47 -14.68
CA GLY A 111 -4.09 5.48 -15.43
C GLY A 111 -4.15 4.07 -14.85
N VAL A 112 -3.48 3.78 -13.71
CA VAL A 112 -3.40 2.42 -13.14
C VAL A 112 -3.93 2.31 -11.70
N ILE A 113 -4.53 3.37 -11.16
CA ILE A 113 -5.25 3.34 -9.86
C ILE A 113 -6.69 2.92 -10.12
N TYR A 114 -7.12 1.79 -9.55
CA TYR A 114 -8.47 1.23 -9.70
C TYR A 114 -9.33 1.42 -8.47
N HIS A 115 -8.71 1.64 -7.32
CA HIS A 115 -9.41 1.91 -6.08
C HIS A 115 -8.54 2.78 -5.17
N VAL A 116 -9.15 3.46 -4.20
CA VAL A 116 -8.44 4.30 -3.22
C VAL A 116 -9.03 4.07 -1.83
N HIS A 117 -8.16 3.91 -0.84
CA HIS A 117 -8.53 3.98 0.57
C HIS A 117 -8.35 5.40 1.11
N GLY A 118 -9.35 5.88 1.85
CA GLY A 118 -9.23 7.00 2.76
C GLY A 118 -8.76 6.50 4.12
N LYS A 119 -7.45 6.22 4.24
CA LYS A 119 -6.79 5.76 5.46
C LYS A 119 -5.58 6.65 5.73
N ASP A 120 -5.30 6.97 6.98
CA ASP A 120 -4.25 7.92 7.34
C ASP A 120 -3.22 7.28 8.28
N ALA A 121 -2.00 7.81 8.23
CA ALA A 121 -0.91 7.42 9.11
C ALA A 121 -0.16 8.66 9.59
N ARG A 122 0.22 8.64 10.86
CA ARG A 122 1.06 9.67 11.47
C ARG A 122 2.40 9.08 11.83
N ILE A 123 3.46 9.71 11.36
CA ILE A 123 4.82 9.45 11.84
C ILE A 123 4.98 10.09 13.22
N GLU A 124 5.33 9.30 14.23
CA GLU A 124 5.53 9.76 15.60
C GLU A 124 6.94 10.34 15.76
N ARG A 125 7.04 11.66 15.58
CA ARG A 125 8.29 12.43 15.74
C ARG A 125 8.92 12.17 17.10
N GLY A 126 10.25 12.18 17.16
CA GLY A 126 11.02 11.79 18.33
C GLY A 126 11.25 10.28 18.42
N LEU A 127 10.26 9.43 18.12
CA LEU A 127 10.45 7.97 18.03
C LEU A 127 11.02 7.59 16.67
N ALA A 128 10.35 8.00 15.59
CA ALA A 128 10.83 7.75 14.22
C ALA A 128 12.16 8.44 13.91
N ASP A 129 12.45 9.58 14.55
CA ASP A 129 13.71 10.30 14.35
C ASP A 129 14.92 9.55 14.95
N VAL A 130 14.68 8.63 15.89
CA VAL A 130 15.71 7.82 16.56
C VAL A 130 15.79 6.42 15.94
N ASP A 131 14.65 5.75 15.78
CA ASP A 131 14.59 4.34 15.39
C ASP A 131 14.29 4.13 13.89
N GLY A 132 13.90 5.19 13.18
CA GLY A 132 13.41 5.10 11.81
C GLY A 132 11.99 4.55 11.71
N LEU A 133 11.56 4.23 10.48
CA LEU A 133 10.19 3.80 10.18
C LEU A 133 9.99 2.28 10.20
N LEU A 134 11.08 1.51 10.10
CA LEU A 134 11.02 0.05 10.09
C LEU A 134 10.81 -0.46 11.52
N GLU A 135 9.61 -0.96 11.80
CA GLU A 135 9.26 -1.55 13.09
C GLU A 135 8.35 -2.77 12.92
N TYR A 136 8.26 -3.59 13.97
CA TYR A 136 7.42 -4.80 14.03
C TYR A 136 6.45 -4.80 15.22
N GLN A 137 6.37 -3.69 15.97
CA GLN A 137 5.54 -3.66 17.17
C GLN A 137 4.06 -3.83 16.79
N PRO A 138 3.25 -4.51 17.63
CA PRO A 138 1.82 -4.61 17.42
C PRO A 138 1.17 -3.22 17.36
N VAL A 139 0.20 -3.04 16.47
CA VAL A 139 -0.55 -1.78 16.31
C VAL A 139 -1.19 -1.27 17.62
N THR A 140 -1.47 -2.18 18.57
CA THR A 140 -2.00 -1.85 19.90
C THR A 140 -1.02 -1.12 20.81
N GLN A 141 0.28 -1.10 20.50
CA GLN A 141 1.31 -0.41 21.29
C GLN A 141 1.48 1.06 20.87
N THR A 142 0.37 1.77 20.65
CA THR A 142 0.34 3.11 20.03
C THR A 142 1.29 4.15 20.62
N LYS A 143 1.64 4.01 21.91
CA LYS A 143 2.57 4.91 22.62
C LYS A 143 4.05 4.76 22.21
N THR A 144 4.48 3.57 21.79
CA THR A 144 5.91 3.25 21.58
C THR A 144 6.26 2.95 20.14
N ARG A 145 5.28 3.00 19.23
CA ARG A 145 5.46 2.86 17.79
C ARG A 145 6.03 4.12 17.17
N THR A 146 6.85 3.97 16.14
CA THR A 146 7.43 5.08 15.37
C THR A 146 6.43 5.68 14.39
N TRP A 147 5.32 5.00 14.14
CA TRP A 147 4.17 5.53 13.42
C TRP A 147 2.87 4.81 13.82
N ASN A 148 1.73 5.46 13.62
CA ASN A 148 0.41 4.89 13.91
C ASN A 148 -0.56 5.13 12.76
N TYR A 149 -1.44 4.16 12.50
CA TYR A 149 -2.68 4.45 11.78
C TYR A 149 -3.56 5.34 12.65
N VAL A 150 -4.19 6.31 12.01
CA VAL A 150 -5.00 7.33 12.67
C VAL A 150 -6.21 7.68 11.83
N ALA A 151 -7.20 8.34 12.43
CA ALA A 151 -8.35 8.85 11.68
C ALA A 151 -7.89 9.81 10.57
N VAL A 152 -8.62 9.84 9.45
CA VAL A 152 -8.31 10.74 8.33
C VAL A 152 -8.33 12.19 8.82
N GLY A 153 -7.24 12.92 8.56
CA GLY A 153 -7.06 14.29 9.04
C GLY A 153 -6.32 14.40 10.37
N CYS A 154 -6.05 13.27 11.06
CA CYS A 154 -5.25 13.21 12.29
C CYS A 154 -3.79 12.82 12.04
N GLY A 155 -3.45 12.39 10.82
CA GLY A 155 -2.08 12.14 10.36
C GLY A 155 -1.64 13.26 9.42
N GLN A 156 -2.12 13.21 8.18
CA GLN A 156 -1.96 14.29 7.21
C GLN A 156 -3.05 15.35 7.37
N ASP A 157 -2.71 16.61 7.10
CA ASP A 157 -3.65 17.72 7.24
C ASP A 157 -4.64 17.81 6.06
N LEU A 158 -5.69 18.63 6.20
CA LEU A 158 -6.70 18.79 5.15
C LEU A 158 -6.14 19.40 3.85
N LYS A 159 -5.04 20.14 3.91
CA LYS A 159 -4.39 20.68 2.71
C LYS A 159 -3.74 19.53 1.93
N TRP A 160 -3.03 18.65 2.62
CA TRP A 160 -2.43 17.46 2.04
C TRP A 160 -3.50 16.56 1.41
N TRP A 161 -4.61 16.29 2.12
CA TRP A 161 -5.70 15.48 1.59
C TRP A 161 -6.37 16.11 0.35
N LYS A 162 -6.56 17.44 0.32
CA LYS A 162 -7.03 18.15 -0.88
C LYS A 162 -6.06 18.01 -2.06
N GLU A 163 -4.76 18.10 -1.80
CA GLU A 163 -3.73 17.92 -2.82
C GLU A 163 -3.73 16.48 -3.34
N PHE A 164 -3.77 15.49 -2.46
CA PHE A 164 -3.84 14.07 -2.81
C PHE A 164 -5.02 13.77 -3.73
N PHE A 165 -6.23 14.18 -3.36
CA PHE A 165 -7.42 13.96 -4.20
C PHE A 165 -7.38 14.76 -5.51
N SER A 166 -6.80 15.96 -5.51
CA SER A 166 -6.60 16.73 -6.75
C SER A 166 -5.67 16.00 -7.70
N VAL A 167 -4.57 15.44 -7.18
CA VAL A 167 -3.62 14.68 -7.99
C VAL A 167 -4.23 13.39 -8.50
N LEU A 168 -4.98 12.66 -7.68
CA LEU A 168 -5.75 11.50 -8.12
C LEU A 168 -6.67 11.84 -9.30
N ARG A 169 -7.40 12.96 -9.22
CA ARG A 169 -8.27 13.41 -10.31
C ARG A 169 -7.48 13.80 -11.56
N MET A 170 -6.34 14.48 -11.39
CA MET A 170 -5.44 14.85 -12.50
C MET A 170 -4.83 13.62 -13.19
N THR A 171 -4.58 12.53 -12.46
CA THR A 171 -3.97 11.30 -12.97
C THR A 171 -5.00 10.27 -13.42
N GLY A 172 -6.27 10.67 -13.52
CA GLY A 172 -7.34 9.89 -14.15
C GLY A 172 -8.23 9.10 -13.19
N TYR A 173 -8.00 9.15 -11.88
CA TYR A 173 -8.86 8.48 -10.91
C TYR A 173 -10.11 9.32 -10.60
N ASN A 174 -11.29 8.73 -10.80
CA ASN A 174 -12.57 9.33 -10.46
C ASN A 174 -13.54 8.32 -9.82
N GLY A 175 -12.98 7.33 -9.12
CA GLY A 175 -13.74 6.28 -8.44
C GLY A 175 -14.11 6.64 -7.00
N TYR A 176 -14.54 5.63 -6.24
CA TYR A 176 -14.89 5.77 -4.83
C TYR A 176 -13.65 5.95 -3.95
N VAL A 177 -13.83 6.61 -2.80
CA VAL A 177 -12.84 6.57 -1.72
C VAL A 177 -13.46 5.75 -0.59
N SER A 178 -12.87 4.59 -0.30
CA SER A 178 -13.35 3.73 0.78
C SER A 178 -12.66 4.12 2.08
N LEU A 179 -13.44 4.51 3.09
CA LEU A 179 -12.90 4.79 4.42
C LEU A 179 -12.50 3.48 5.09
N GLU A 180 -11.22 3.35 5.41
CA GLU A 180 -10.72 2.30 6.30
C GLU A 180 -10.24 2.99 7.59
N MET A 181 -11.05 2.90 8.64
CA MET A 181 -10.78 3.56 9.91
C MET A 181 -10.02 2.62 10.84
N GLU A 182 -8.81 3.01 11.20
CA GLU A 182 -7.98 2.33 12.19
C GLU A 182 -7.26 3.38 13.05
N ASP A 183 -7.85 3.75 14.19
CA ASP A 183 -7.22 4.63 15.18
C ASP A 183 -7.46 4.08 16.58
N LEU A 184 -6.42 3.51 17.18
CA LEU A 184 -6.50 2.89 18.50
C LEU A 184 -6.30 3.87 19.66
N THR A 185 -6.20 5.17 19.37
CA THR A 185 -6.13 6.24 20.37
C THR A 185 -7.49 6.88 20.67
N MET A 186 -8.53 6.48 19.94
CA MET A 186 -9.91 6.98 20.10
C MET A 186 -10.95 5.85 19.95
N SER A 187 -12.22 6.16 20.21
CA SER A 187 -13.30 5.21 19.95
C SER A 187 -13.57 5.06 18.46
N VAL A 188 -14.09 3.89 18.04
CA VAL A 188 -14.48 3.61 16.65
C VAL A 188 -15.42 4.68 16.10
N GLU A 189 -16.43 5.10 16.89
CA GLU A 189 -17.38 6.12 16.46
C GLU A 189 -16.71 7.50 16.25
N ALA A 190 -15.82 7.90 17.16
CA ALA A 190 -15.09 9.15 17.04
C ALA A 190 -14.17 9.14 15.81
N GLY A 191 -13.45 8.03 15.57
CA GLY A 191 -12.59 7.87 14.40
C GLY A 191 -13.37 7.90 13.09
N LEU A 192 -14.53 7.24 13.03
CA LEU A 192 -15.41 7.28 11.85
C LEU A 192 -15.92 8.69 11.57
N ARG A 193 -16.47 9.38 12.59
CA ARG A 193 -16.99 10.76 12.42
C ARG A 193 -15.89 11.73 11.99
N THR A 194 -14.75 11.69 12.67
CA THR A 194 -13.59 12.54 12.35
C THR A 194 -13.13 12.32 10.91
N SER A 195 -13.02 11.06 10.49
CA SER A 195 -12.56 10.73 9.15
C SER A 195 -13.56 11.15 8.07
N ILE A 196 -14.86 10.92 8.31
CA ILE A 196 -15.93 11.33 7.38
C ILE A 196 -15.95 12.85 7.22
N ASP A 197 -15.82 13.60 8.32
CA ASP A 197 -15.79 15.06 8.28
C ASP A 197 -14.57 15.57 7.47
N ALA A 198 -13.39 14.96 7.68
CA ALA A 198 -12.20 15.29 6.91
C ALA A 198 -12.34 14.95 5.42
N LEU A 199 -12.88 13.78 5.08
CA LEU A 199 -13.14 13.37 3.70
C LEU A 199 -14.15 14.28 3.01
N ASN A 200 -15.26 14.63 3.67
CA ASN A 200 -16.24 15.59 3.15
C ASN A 200 -15.65 16.98 2.92
N ALA A 201 -14.67 17.40 3.72
CA ALA A 201 -14.01 18.68 3.59
C ALA A 201 -12.92 18.72 2.48
N THR A 202 -12.51 17.56 1.97
CA THR A 202 -11.31 17.42 1.10
C THR A 202 -11.64 16.82 -0.27
N LEU A 203 -12.64 15.95 -0.36
CA LEU A 203 -13.18 15.46 -1.62
C LEU A 203 -13.88 16.61 -2.34
N SER A 204 -13.46 16.87 -3.58
CA SER A 204 -14.16 17.80 -4.46
C SER A 204 -15.32 17.05 -5.12
N GLN A 205 -16.52 17.63 -5.07
CA GLN A 205 -17.68 17.12 -5.82
C GLN A 205 -17.46 17.23 -7.33
#